data_AF-A0A1B9AM33-F1
#
_entry.id   AF-A0A1B9AM33-F1
#
_cell.length_a   1.000
_cell.length_b   1.000
_cell.length_c   1.000
_cell.angle_alpha   90.00
_cell.angle_beta   90.00
_cell.angle_gamma   90.00
#
_symmetry.space_group_name_H-M   'P 1'
#
loop_
_entity.id
_entity.type
_entity.pdbx_description
1 polymer ?
#
loop_
_entity_poly.entity_id
_entity_poly.type
_entity_poly.pdbx_seq_one_letter_code
_entity_poly.pdbx_strand_id
1 'polypeptide(L)'
;MGKRLIMLSILLWIGSFTFLPSVEAAAANKIHTVSSKDTIQSIAAKYKIPVQQLMKANGLPNTKLYTGQKLQILNKPYTSSQYQWQERGKQIANYAKTFVGFKKTIGEESPNKGFDSSGLLYWVLSQERLPIDRLTIDGFYNLGMDTNAPKPGDLMFFVEKDKSGKVKEIVTGGIYLGNNQFVHSGIGASTVQIKTRNDKSFAQYSVVYKTYTPKGEHVVQKGETLQSVSAKYRISMAALKKQNGLPSNSVLPGQYLQVYSNPLFPFYLNADPSYDKAYNIIKYAYTLRGFSYVWGEENPTEGMDCSGFIYWVMKQQGFSVKRDTAAGYSELLSEIKEPKVGDLVFFTETGGRAGITHVGIYMGNDRFIHTTTKAGVHISLLSSKYFAEKFHSYGDAKALFY
;
A
#
# COMPACT_ATOMS: atom_id res chain seq x y z
N MET A 1 -21.33 -16.65 -90.83
CA MET A 1 -22.68 -16.77 -90.23
C MET A 1 -22.51 -16.62 -88.73
N GLY A 2 -23.16 -15.75 -87.96
CA GLY A 2 -24.21 -14.77 -88.19
C GLY A 2 -24.31 -13.90 -86.91
N LYS A 3 -24.76 -12.66 -87.10
CA LYS A 3 -24.86 -11.55 -86.14
C LYS A 3 -25.93 -11.75 -85.03
N ARG A 4 -25.82 -10.94 -83.96
CA ARG A 4 -26.86 -10.09 -83.29
C ARG A 4 -26.91 -10.28 -81.75
N LEU A 5 -26.69 -9.25 -80.93
CA LEU A 5 -27.51 -8.06 -80.60
C LEU A 5 -28.74 -8.34 -79.71
N ILE A 6 -28.66 -7.80 -78.48
CA ILE A 6 -29.69 -7.09 -77.67
C ILE A 6 -30.93 -7.86 -77.19
N MET A 7 -31.12 -7.88 -75.86
CA MET A 7 -32.35 -7.35 -75.26
C MET A 7 -32.15 -6.91 -73.81
N LEU A 8 -32.41 -5.62 -73.57
CA LEU A 8 -32.84 -5.08 -72.29
C LEU A 8 -34.20 -5.69 -71.95
N SER A 9 -34.37 -6.09 -70.69
CA SER A 9 -35.71 -6.18 -70.07
C SER A 9 -35.65 -5.48 -68.71
N ILE A 10 -36.27 -4.30 -68.68
CA ILE A 10 -36.67 -3.57 -67.47
C ILE A 10 -37.83 -4.36 -66.84
N LEU A 11 -37.72 -4.74 -65.56
CA LEU A 11 -38.89 -5.03 -64.74
C LEU A 11 -38.72 -4.41 -63.35
N LEU A 12 -39.76 -3.68 -62.95
CA LEU A 12 -39.88 -2.92 -61.70
C LEU A 12 -39.96 -3.83 -60.45
N TRP A 13 -39.12 -3.48 -59.47
CA TRP A 13 -39.38 -3.31 -58.02
C TRP A 13 -40.64 -3.95 -57.39
N ILE A 14 -40.47 -4.98 -56.55
CA ILE A 14 -41.20 -5.16 -55.28
C ILE A 14 -40.20 -5.66 -54.22
N GLY A 15 -40.20 -4.99 -53.07
CA GLY A 15 -39.17 -5.07 -52.04
C GLY A 15 -38.93 -6.42 -51.41
N SER A 16 -37.68 -6.62 -50.99
CA SER A 16 -37.29 -7.44 -49.86
C SER A 16 -36.02 -6.82 -49.28
N PHE A 17 -36.19 -5.79 -48.45
CA PHE A 17 -35.13 -5.33 -47.57
C PHE A 17 -34.95 -6.42 -46.51
N THR A 18 -34.13 -7.43 -46.82
CA THR A 18 -33.58 -8.28 -45.77
C THR A 18 -32.63 -7.40 -44.98
N PHE A 19 -33.13 -6.91 -43.85
CA PHE A 19 -32.34 -6.35 -42.77
C PHE A 19 -31.32 -7.44 -42.36
N LEU A 20 -30.12 -7.39 -42.92
CA LEU A 20 -28.96 -7.99 -42.31
C LEU A 20 -28.64 -7.09 -41.11
N PRO A 21 -28.73 -7.55 -39.85
CA PRO A 21 -28.21 -6.79 -38.74
C PRO A 21 -26.71 -6.62 -38.96
N SER A 22 -26.37 -5.40 -39.33
CA SER A 22 -25.03 -4.90 -39.49
C SER A 22 -24.33 -4.93 -38.14
N VAL A 23 -23.10 -5.44 -38.18
CA VAL A 23 -21.97 -5.03 -37.34
C VAL A 23 -22.21 -5.18 -35.84
N GLU A 24 -21.68 -6.27 -35.30
CA GLU A 24 -21.26 -6.36 -33.92
C GLU A 24 -20.22 -5.24 -33.66
N ALA A 25 -20.72 -4.07 -33.27
CA ALA A 25 -19.90 -2.96 -32.86
C ALA A 25 -19.16 -3.40 -31.58
N ALA A 26 -17.86 -3.65 -31.72
CA ALA A 26 -16.96 -3.87 -30.61
C ALA A 26 -17.23 -2.84 -29.50
N ALA A 27 -17.61 -3.31 -28.31
CA ALA A 27 -17.97 -2.47 -27.18
C ALA A 27 -16.81 -1.53 -26.83
N ALA A 28 -16.88 -0.28 -27.28
CA ALA A 28 -15.87 0.72 -26.96
C ALA A 28 -15.94 1.06 -25.46
N ASN A 29 -14.83 0.86 -24.76
CA ASN A 29 -14.66 1.34 -23.38
C ASN A 29 -14.86 2.86 -23.37
N LYS A 30 -15.85 3.36 -22.62
CA LYS A 30 -16.13 4.80 -22.51
C LYS A 30 -15.45 5.38 -21.28
N ILE A 31 -14.98 6.62 -21.34
CA ILE A 31 -14.55 7.36 -20.15
C ILE A 31 -15.67 8.31 -19.73
N HIS A 32 -16.04 8.26 -18.46
CA HIS A 32 -16.92 9.21 -17.81
C HIS A 32 -16.09 10.14 -16.90
N THR A 33 -16.18 11.45 -17.12
CA THR A 33 -15.59 12.45 -16.23
C THR A 33 -16.63 12.84 -15.18
N VAL A 34 -16.32 12.59 -13.91
CA VAL A 34 -17.19 12.89 -12.76
C VAL A 34 -17.46 14.39 -12.67
N SER A 35 -18.74 14.75 -12.61
CA SER A 35 -19.21 16.10 -12.29
C SER A 35 -19.53 16.25 -10.80
N SER A 36 -19.74 17.49 -10.34
CA SER A 36 -20.03 17.78 -8.93
C SER A 36 -21.33 17.17 -8.40
N LYS A 37 -22.24 16.74 -9.29
CA LYS A 37 -23.52 16.11 -8.94
C LYS A 37 -23.50 14.59 -9.06
N ASP A 38 -22.43 14.02 -9.60
CA ASP A 38 -22.37 12.59 -9.84
C ASP A 38 -22.12 11.82 -8.53
N THR A 39 -22.83 10.70 -8.39
CA THR A 39 -22.58 9.67 -7.39
C THR A 39 -22.23 8.37 -8.09
N ILE A 40 -21.61 7.42 -7.38
CA ILE A 40 -21.32 6.12 -7.99
C ILE A 40 -22.61 5.44 -8.48
N GLN A 41 -23.73 5.64 -7.77
CA GLN A 41 -25.04 5.11 -8.11
C GLN A 41 -25.61 5.79 -9.36
N SER A 42 -25.52 7.12 -9.47
CA SER A 42 -26.05 7.85 -10.63
C SER A 42 -25.29 7.49 -11.91
N ILE A 43 -23.96 7.34 -11.82
CA ILE A 43 -23.12 6.93 -12.95
C ILE A 43 -23.44 5.49 -13.35
N ALA A 44 -23.47 4.56 -12.37
CA ALA A 44 -23.81 3.16 -12.63
C ALA A 44 -25.18 3.02 -13.30
N ALA A 45 -26.20 3.74 -12.81
CA ALA A 45 -27.54 3.78 -13.40
C ALA A 45 -27.54 4.37 -14.81
N LYS A 46 -26.84 5.49 -15.04
CA LYS A 46 -26.70 6.14 -16.35
C LYS A 46 -26.14 5.19 -17.42
N TYR A 47 -25.19 4.34 -17.04
CA TYR A 47 -24.56 3.39 -17.96
C TYR A 47 -25.16 1.98 -17.88
N LYS A 48 -26.19 1.76 -17.05
CA LYS A 48 -26.84 0.45 -16.85
C LYS A 48 -25.86 -0.66 -16.48
N ILE A 49 -24.89 -0.35 -15.60
CA ILE A 49 -23.91 -1.32 -15.07
C ILE A 49 -24.02 -1.46 -13.54
N PRO A 50 -23.66 -2.61 -12.95
CA PRO A 50 -23.61 -2.73 -11.50
C PRO A 50 -22.59 -1.78 -10.88
N VAL A 51 -22.93 -1.18 -9.72
CA VAL A 51 -22.00 -0.33 -8.94
C VAL A 51 -20.68 -1.06 -8.66
N GLN A 52 -20.77 -2.33 -8.27
CA GLN A 52 -19.57 -3.13 -7.97
C GLN A 52 -18.66 -3.32 -9.20
N GLN A 53 -19.24 -3.44 -10.40
CA GLN A 53 -18.48 -3.55 -11.64
C GLN A 53 -17.77 -2.23 -11.95
N LEU A 54 -18.48 -1.10 -11.83
CA LEU A 54 -17.90 0.23 -12.02
C LEU A 54 -16.74 0.48 -11.04
N MET A 55 -16.92 0.12 -9.77
CA MET A 55 -15.88 0.26 -8.75
C MET A 55 -14.67 -0.63 -9.05
N LYS A 56 -14.88 -1.93 -9.33
CA LYS A 56 -13.78 -2.88 -9.63
C LYS A 56 -12.98 -2.48 -10.87
N ALA A 57 -13.66 -2.06 -11.94
CA ALA A 57 -13.01 -1.62 -13.18
C ALA A 57 -12.06 -0.43 -12.97
N ASN A 58 -12.39 0.44 -12.02
CA ASN A 58 -11.67 1.67 -11.73
C ASN A 58 -10.80 1.60 -10.47
N GLY A 59 -10.74 0.44 -9.83
CA GLY A 59 -10.05 0.26 -8.56
C GLY A 59 -10.54 1.17 -7.44
N LEU A 60 -11.82 1.54 -7.43
CA LEU A 60 -12.35 2.46 -6.41
C LEU A 60 -12.40 1.78 -5.03
N PRO A 61 -11.73 2.34 -4.00
CA PRO A 61 -11.69 1.73 -2.66
C PRO A 61 -13.00 1.91 -1.89
N ASN A 62 -13.79 2.90 -2.27
CA ASN A 62 -15.11 3.21 -1.69
C ASN A 62 -15.95 3.99 -2.72
N THR A 63 -17.15 4.42 -2.34
CA THR A 63 -18.10 5.10 -3.23
C THR A 63 -17.84 6.60 -3.42
N LYS A 64 -16.82 7.17 -2.75
CA LYS A 64 -16.48 8.59 -2.86
C LYS A 64 -15.82 8.88 -4.20
N LEU A 65 -16.31 9.92 -4.88
CA LEU A 65 -15.80 10.39 -6.16
C LEU A 65 -15.37 11.85 -6.07
N TYR A 66 -14.51 12.27 -6.99
CA TYR A 66 -13.99 13.63 -7.06
C TYR A 66 -14.31 14.24 -8.43
N THR A 67 -14.74 15.50 -8.45
CA THR A 67 -14.99 16.23 -9.70
C THR A 67 -13.73 16.19 -10.59
N GLY A 68 -13.90 15.86 -11.86
CA GLY A 68 -12.80 15.68 -12.82
C GLY A 68 -12.19 14.29 -12.85
N GLN A 69 -12.53 13.41 -11.90
CA GLN A 69 -12.08 12.01 -11.88
C GLN A 69 -12.61 11.27 -13.11
N LYS A 70 -11.75 10.50 -13.78
CA LYS A 70 -12.08 9.79 -15.02
C LYS A 70 -12.31 8.32 -14.75
N LEU A 71 -13.55 7.87 -14.89
CA LEU A 71 -13.95 6.49 -14.69
C LEU A 71 -14.11 5.78 -16.04
N GLN A 72 -13.45 4.64 -16.19
CA GLN A 72 -13.66 3.71 -17.29
C GLN A 72 -14.98 2.96 -17.10
N ILE A 73 -15.85 3.04 -18.09
CA ILE A 73 -17.13 2.35 -18.18
C ILE A 73 -16.92 1.12 -19.06
N LEU A 74 -16.99 -0.06 -18.44
CA LEU A 74 -16.93 -1.35 -19.12
C LEU A 74 -18.35 -1.87 -19.34
N ASN A 75 -18.74 -2.08 -20.59
CA ASN A 75 -20.07 -2.61 -20.93
C ASN A 75 -20.14 -4.14 -20.86
N LYS A 76 -19.01 -4.83 -20.73
CA LYS A 76 -18.96 -6.28 -20.48
C LYS A 76 -18.93 -6.56 -18.98
N PRO A 77 -19.62 -7.60 -18.48
CA PRO A 77 -19.56 -7.99 -17.08
C PRO A 77 -18.10 -8.19 -16.68
N TYR A 78 -17.66 -7.56 -15.59
CA TYR A 78 -16.35 -7.84 -15.02
C TYR A 78 -16.38 -9.24 -14.42
N THR A 79 -16.00 -10.24 -15.22
CA THR A 79 -15.78 -11.60 -14.74
C THR A 79 -14.45 -11.59 -13.99
N SER A 80 -14.53 -11.54 -12.66
CA SER A 80 -13.36 -11.78 -11.83
C SER A 80 -12.92 -13.23 -12.05
N SER A 81 -11.87 -13.47 -12.85
CA SER A 81 -11.07 -14.67 -12.63
C SER A 81 -10.57 -14.56 -11.20
N GLN A 82 -11.05 -15.44 -10.32
CA GLN A 82 -10.67 -15.63 -8.92
C GLN A 82 -9.69 -14.60 -8.34
N TYR A 83 -10.13 -13.84 -7.34
CA TYR A 83 -9.34 -12.90 -6.55
C TYR A 83 -7.98 -13.52 -6.14
N GLN A 84 -6.97 -13.26 -6.95
CA GLN A 84 -5.58 -13.62 -6.72
C GLN A 84 -4.79 -12.34 -6.54
N TRP A 85 -3.68 -12.42 -5.82
CA TRP A 85 -2.85 -11.30 -5.36
C TRP A 85 -2.47 -10.23 -6.42
N GLN A 86 -2.61 -10.55 -7.72
CA GLN A 86 -2.52 -9.61 -8.84
C GLN A 86 -3.61 -8.51 -8.85
N GLU A 87 -4.71 -8.66 -8.10
CA GLU A 87 -5.84 -7.73 -8.14
C GLU A 87 -5.60 -6.41 -7.39
N ARG A 88 -4.85 -6.40 -6.27
CA ARG A 88 -4.61 -5.15 -5.51
C ARG A 88 -3.69 -4.19 -6.26
N GLY A 89 -2.62 -4.70 -6.87
CA GLY A 89 -1.74 -3.87 -7.70
C GLY A 89 -2.47 -3.28 -8.91
N LYS A 90 -3.30 -4.08 -9.59
CA LYS A 90 -4.18 -3.58 -10.65
C LYS A 90 -5.19 -2.55 -10.14
N GLN A 91 -5.75 -2.75 -8.95
CA GLN A 91 -6.63 -1.79 -8.30
C GLN A 91 -5.92 -0.47 -8.03
N ILE A 92 -4.72 -0.48 -7.41
CA ILE A 92 -3.87 0.70 -7.20
C ILE A 92 -3.60 1.40 -8.55
N ALA A 93 -3.16 0.66 -9.56
CA ALA A 93 -2.86 1.20 -10.88
C ALA A 93 -4.10 1.82 -11.56
N ASN A 94 -5.25 1.14 -11.50
CA ASN A 94 -6.49 1.63 -12.08
C ASN A 94 -7.02 2.84 -11.32
N TYR A 95 -6.96 2.84 -9.99
CA TYR A 95 -7.34 3.98 -9.18
C TYR A 95 -6.48 5.20 -9.50
N ALA A 96 -5.17 5.01 -9.60
CA ALA A 96 -4.24 6.07 -9.98
C ALA A 96 -4.55 6.66 -11.37
N LYS A 97 -4.91 5.82 -12.36
CA LYS A 97 -5.34 6.29 -13.70
C LYS A 97 -6.56 7.22 -13.64
N THR A 98 -7.45 7.05 -12.66
CA THR A 98 -8.65 7.90 -12.56
C THR A 98 -8.32 9.38 -12.29
N PHE A 99 -7.12 9.67 -11.78
CA PHE A 99 -6.65 11.03 -11.50
C PHE A 99 -5.95 11.71 -12.68
N VAL A 100 -5.85 11.08 -13.85
CA VAL A 100 -5.22 11.70 -15.02
C VAL A 100 -5.94 12.99 -15.43
N GLY A 101 -5.20 14.10 -15.43
CA GLY A 101 -5.69 15.47 -15.67
C GLY A 101 -5.83 16.33 -14.41
N PHE A 102 -5.65 15.77 -13.21
CA PHE A 102 -5.64 16.54 -11.97
C PHE A 102 -4.42 17.46 -11.92
N LYS A 103 -4.58 18.66 -11.36
CA LYS A 103 -3.51 19.67 -11.29
C LYS A 103 -2.28 19.16 -10.54
N LYS A 104 -1.09 19.49 -11.02
CA LYS A 104 0.13 19.36 -10.22
C LYS A 104 0.25 20.55 -9.27
N THR A 105 0.39 20.28 -7.97
CA THR A 105 0.59 21.32 -6.94
C THR A 105 1.64 20.84 -5.93
N ILE A 106 2.73 21.59 -5.78
CA ILE A 106 3.86 21.22 -4.89
C ILE A 106 3.39 21.17 -3.43
N GLY A 107 3.74 20.10 -2.71
CA GLY A 107 3.37 19.86 -1.32
C GLY A 107 1.98 19.25 -1.12
N GLU A 108 1.11 19.29 -2.12
CA GLU A 108 -0.27 18.83 -2.01
C GLU A 108 -0.45 17.35 -2.33
N GLU A 109 -1.47 16.74 -1.72
CA GLU A 109 -1.72 15.29 -1.71
C GLU A 109 -3.19 14.92 -1.90
N SER A 110 -4.02 15.82 -2.42
CA SER A 110 -5.46 15.57 -2.49
C SER A 110 -6.07 15.92 -3.84
N PRO A 111 -7.11 15.20 -4.27
CA PRO A 111 -7.79 15.49 -5.53
C PRO A 111 -8.27 16.95 -5.65
N ASN A 112 -8.68 17.57 -4.54
CA ASN A 112 -9.23 18.93 -4.54
C ASN A 112 -8.17 20.01 -4.71
N LYS A 113 -6.94 19.77 -4.24
CA LYS A 113 -5.84 20.76 -4.26
C LYS A 113 -4.81 20.46 -5.35
N GLY A 114 -4.80 19.24 -5.86
CA GLY A 114 -3.80 18.72 -6.78
C GLY A 114 -2.78 17.84 -6.08
N PHE A 115 -1.83 17.33 -6.87
CA PHE A 115 -0.82 16.38 -6.41
C PHE A 115 0.57 16.81 -6.85
N ASP A 116 1.57 16.75 -5.96
CA ASP A 116 2.94 16.52 -6.40
C ASP A 116 3.22 15.01 -6.56
N SER A 117 4.45 14.66 -6.93
CA SER A 117 4.82 13.26 -7.20
C SER A 117 4.59 12.37 -5.98
N SER A 118 5.06 12.78 -4.80
CA SER A 118 4.90 11.98 -3.59
C SER A 118 3.49 12.05 -2.99
N GLY A 119 2.78 13.15 -3.18
CA GLY A 119 1.38 13.33 -2.78
C GLY A 119 0.44 12.43 -3.58
N LEU A 120 0.68 12.24 -4.89
CA LEU A 120 -0.08 11.26 -5.69
C LEU A 120 0.15 9.84 -5.18
N LEU A 121 1.42 9.48 -4.91
CA LEU A 121 1.77 8.16 -4.36
C LEU A 121 1.07 7.92 -3.02
N TYR A 122 1.23 8.84 -2.08
CA TYR A 122 0.62 8.77 -0.75
C TYR A 122 -0.90 8.64 -0.83
N TRP A 123 -1.56 9.47 -1.64
CA TRP A 123 -3.00 9.44 -1.78
C TRP A 123 -3.50 8.09 -2.27
N VAL A 124 -3.01 7.63 -3.43
CA VAL A 124 -3.50 6.38 -4.03
C VAL A 124 -3.24 5.19 -3.09
N LEU A 125 -2.04 5.09 -2.53
CA LEU A 125 -1.65 3.96 -1.69
C LEU A 125 -2.40 3.97 -0.33
N SER A 126 -2.62 5.14 0.28
CA SER A 126 -3.35 5.26 1.55
C SER A 126 -4.84 4.91 1.41
N GLN A 127 -5.49 5.27 0.30
CA GLN A 127 -6.88 4.90 0.05
C GLN A 127 -7.07 3.37 -0.09
N GLU A 128 -6.01 2.68 -0.49
CA GLU A 128 -5.95 1.21 -0.54
C GLU A 128 -5.56 0.59 0.80
N ARG A 129 -5.61 1.34 1.90
CA ARG A 129 -5.30 0.90 3.27
C ARG A 129 -3.88 0.33 3.40
N LEU A 130 -2.93 0.89 2.65
CA LEU A 130 -1.52 0.66 2.95
C LEU A 130 -1.12 1.57 4.11
N PRO A 131 -0.55 1.03 5.21
CA PRO A 131 -0.10 1.83 6.35
C PRO A 131 1.20 2.53 5.97
N ILE A 132 1.07 3.63 5.23
CA ILE A 132 2.18 4.46 4.78
C ILE A 132 1.99 5.89 5.31
N ASP A 133 3.06 6.48 5.81
CA ASP A 133 3.07 7.91 6.14
C ASP A 133 3.11 8.76 4.87
N ARG A 134 2.80 10.06 5.01
CA ARG A 134 3.12 11.02 3.95
C ARG A 134 4.64 11.18 3.90
N LEU A 135 5.23 10.71 2.81
CA LEU A 135 6.67 10.73 2.58
C LEU A 135 7.05 11.68 1.44
N THR A 136 8.34 12.04 1.39
CA THR A 136 8.96 12.61 0.19
C THR A 136 9.13 11.52 -0.86
N ILE A 137 9.53 11.91 -2.09
CA ILE A 137 9.79 10.92 -3.13
C ILE A 137 10.95 9.98 -2.75
N ASP A 138 11.98 10.53 -2.10
CA ASP A 138 13.10 9.78 -1.53
C ASP A 138 12.64 8.82 -0.44
N GLY A 139 11.71 9.27 0.42
CA GLY A 139 11.09 8.40 1.42
C GLY A 139 10.38 7.21 0.78
N PHE A 140 9.62 7.43 -0.31
CA PHE A 140 9.01 6.35 -1.09
C PHE A 140 10.03 5.48 -1.86
N TYR A 141 11.18 6.01 -2.23
CA TYR A 141 12.22 5.19 -2.83
C TYR A 141 12.87 4.28 -1.78
N ASN A 142 13.23 4.87 -0.63
CA ASN A 142 13.97 4.20 0.44
C ASN A 142 13.13 3.19 1.21
N LEU A 143 11.82 3.44 1.37
CA LEU A 143 10.91 2.50 2.04
C LEU A 143 10.49 1.33 1.13
N GLY A 144 10.52 1.51 -0.18
CA GLY A 144 10.03 0.52 -1.14
C GLY A 144 10.98 -0.66 -1.34
N MET A 145 10.43 -1.84 -1.59
CA MET A 145 11.20 -3.07 -1.83
C MET A 145 11.62 -3.19 -3.29
N ASP A 146 12.90 -3.40 -3.60
CA ASP A 146 13.34 -3.58 -4.99
C ASP A 146 12.65 -4.76 -5.69
N THR A 147 12.28 -4.57 -6.95
CA THR A 147 11.72 -5.64 -7.80
C THR A 147 12.26 -5.54 -9.23
N ASN A 148 12.69 -6.67 -9.79
CA ASN A 148 13.11 -6.77 -11.19
C ASN A 148 11.97 -7.23 -12.12
N ALA A 149 10.81 -7.54 -11.55
CA ALA A 149 9.62 -7.98 -12.28
C ALA A 149 8.42 -7.13 -11.85
N PRO A 150 8.38 -5.83 -12.23
CA PRO A 150 7.35 -4.92 -11.79
C PRO A 150 5.97 -5.35 -12.31
N LYS A 151 4.96 -5.18 -11.47
CA LYS A 151 3.55 -5.43 -11.76
C LYS A 151 2.77 -4.13 -11.64
N PRO A 152 1.63 -3.97 -12.34
CA PRO A 152 0.76 -2.82 -12.13
C PRO A 152 0.53 -2.59 -10.63
N GLY A 153 0.70 -1.36 -10.16
CA GLY A 153 0.61 -0.97 -8.76
C GLY A 153 1.95 -0.86 -8.03
N ASP A 154 3.02 -1.45 -8.56
CA ASP A 154 4.39 -1.16 -8.10
C ASP A 154 4.75 0.30 -8.40
N LEU A 155 5.74 0.83 -7.71
CA LEU A 155 6.27 2.16 -7.92
C LEU A 155 7.46 2.11 -8.87
N MET A 156 7.51 3.07 -9.78
CA MET A 156 8.58 3.27 -10.74
C MET A 156 9.27 4.59 -10.43
N PHE A 157 10.59 4.55 -10.26
CA PHE A 157 11.41 5.72 -9.97
C PHE A 157 12.44 5.94 -11.07
N PHE A 158 12.66 7.20 -11.39
CA PHE A 158 13.76 7.65 -12.23
C PHE A 158 14.83 8.24 -11.34
N VAL A 159 16.04 7.71 -11.46
CA VAL A 159 17.16 8.03 -10.58
C VAL A 159 18.39 8.43 -11.38
N GLU A 160 19.13 9.38 -10.85
CA GLU A 160 20.50 9.67 -11.29
C GLU A 160 21.46 8.78 -10.53
N LYS A 161 22.43 8.22 -11.25
CA LYS A 161 23.52 7.42 -10.67
C LYS A 161 24.83 8.18 -10.79
N ASP A 162 25.67 8.05 -9.78
CA ASP A 162 27.04 8.54 -9.85
C ASP A 162 27.92 7.65 -10.75
N LYS A 163 29.18 8.02 -10.92
CA LYS A 163 30.16 7.27 -11.74
C LYS A 163 30.40 5.84 -11.25
N SER A 164 30.08 5.53 -9.99
CA SER A 164 30.19 4.18 -9.42
C SER A 164 28.94 3.33 -9.63
N GLY A 165 27.87 3.92 -10.16
CA GLY A 165 26.59 3.25 -10.36
C GLY A 165 25.67 3.28 -9.13
N LYS A 166 26.06 3.98 -8.06
CA LYS A 166 25.23 4.19 -6.87
C LYS A 166 24.20 5.29 -7.14
N VAL A 167 23.00 5.13 -6.61
CA VAL A 167 21.95 6.14 -6.72
C VAL A 167 22.36 7.40 -5.96
N LYS A 168 22.43 8.50 -6.69
CA LYS A 168 22.79 9.84 -6.19
C LYS A 168 21.54 10.65 -5.86
N GLU A 169 20.52 10.59 -6.71
CA GLU A 169 19.31 11.39 -6.58
C GLU A 169 18.08 10.66 -7.13
N ILE A 170 16.93 10.87 -6.49
CA ILE A 170 15.62 10.40 -6.96
C ILE A 170 14.90 11.56 -7.65
N VAL A 171 14.89 11.54 -8.97
CA VAL A 171 14.37 12.66 -9.78
C VAL A 171 12.84 12.72 -9.72
N THR A 172 12.19 11.57 -9.86
CA THR A 172 10.75 11.47 -9.75
C THR A 172 10.30 10.02 -9.56
N GLY A 173 9.04 9.84 -9.18
CA GLY A 173 8.40 8.53 -9.23
C GLY A 173 6.93 8.59 -9.57
N GLY A 174 6.36 7.42 -9.81
CA GLY A 174 4.95 7.23 -10.09
C GLY A 174 4.53 5.78 -9.97
N ILE A 175 3.27 5.50 -10.27
CA ILE A 175 2.69 4.16 -10.14
C ILE A 175 2.75 3.47 -11.49
N TYR A 176 3.42 2.32 -11.53
CA TYR A 176 3.56 1.48 -12.71
C TYR A 176 2.21 0.89 -13.12
N LEU A 177 1.91 0.92 -14.41
CA LEU A 177 0.63 0.47 -15.00
C LEU A 177 0.77 -0.82 -15.81
N GLY A 178 1.99 -1.37 -15.92
CA GLY A 178 2.33 -2.38 -16.91
C GLY A 178 2.85 -1.76 -18.22
N ASN A 179 3.43 -2.58 -19.10
CA ASN A 179 3.84 -2.18 -20.45
C ASN A 179 4.73 -0.93 -20.49
N ASN A 180 5.65 -0.79 -19.54
CA ASN A 180 6.55 0.37 -19.39
C ASN A 180 5.82 1.71 -19.19
N GLN A 181 4.54 1.70 -18.83
CA GLN A 181 3.75 2.88 -18.52
C GLN A 181 3.68 3.13 -17.03
N PHE A 182 3.62 4.40 -16.65
CA PHE A 182 3.42 4.83 -15.27
C PHE A 182 2.59 6.11 -15.22
N VAL A 183 1.85 6.31 -14.14
CA VAL A 183 1.13 7.56 -13.85
C VAL A 183 1.91 8.39 -12.84
N HIS A 184 2.10 9.67 -13.14
CA HIS A 184 2.90 10.57 -12.31
C HIS A 184 2.44 12.04 -12.43
N SER A 185 2.85 12.84 -11.45
CA SER A 185 2.70 14.31 -11.37
C SER A 185 4.07 14.98 -11.14
N GLY A 186 5.12 14.33 -11.63
CA GLY A 186 6.52 14.65 -11.34
C GLY A 186 7.17 15.69 -12.26
N ILE A 187 8.46 15.51 -12.51
CA ILE A 187 9.24 16.38 -13.41
C ILE A 187 8.56 16.49 -14.80
N GLY A 188 8.53 17.70 -15.35
CA GLY A 188 7.94 17.99 -16.67
C GLY A 188 6.41 17.94 -16.77
N ALA A 189 5.69 17.65 -15.67
CA ALA A 189 4.24 17.57 -15.66
C ALA A 189 3.59 18.86 -15.13
N SER A 190 2.49 19.31 -15.75
CA SER A 190 1.58 20.34 -15.21
C SER A 190 0.29 19.74 -14.61
N THR A 191 -0.01 18.49 -14.97
CA THR A 191 -1.12 17.68 -14.45
C THR A 191 -0.66 16.23 -14.26
N VAL A 192 -1.43 15.44 -13.51
CA VAL A 192 -1.24 13.99 -13.45
C VAL A 192 -1.41 13.43 -14.86
N GLN A 193 -0.40 12.69 -15.33
CA GLN A 193 -0.37 12.15 -16.69
C GLN A 193 0.21 10.74 -16.71
N ILE A 194 -0.06 10.02 -17.80
CA ILE A 194 0.56 8.72 -18.09
C ILE A 194 1.70 8.94 -19.07
N LYS A 195 2.87 8.43 -18.73
CA LYS A 195 4.06 8.44 -19.59
C LYS A 195 4.65 7.05 -19.68
N THR A 196 5.62 6.90 -20.59
CA THR A 196 6.41 5.66 -20.71
C THR A 196 7.83 5.89 -20.24
N ARG A 197 8.53 4.80 -19.87
CA ARG A 197 9.97 4.81 -19.58
C ARG A 197 10.80 5.52 -20.66
N ASN A 198 10.40 5.37 -21.92
CA ASN A 198 11.19 5.82 -23.08
C ASN A 198 10.84 7.25 -23.52
N ASP A 199 9.99 7.96 -22.78
CA ASP A 199 9.74 9.38 -23.05
C ASP A 199 11.05 10.18 -22.93
N LYS A 200 11.25 11.15 -23.83
CA LYS A 200 12.48 11.95 -23.92
C LYS A 200 12.83 12.62 -22.58
N SER A 201 11.83 13.02 -21.80
CA SER A 201 12.05 13.64 -20.49
C SER A 201 12.66 12.70 -19.45
N PHE A 202 12.66 11.39 -19.70
CA PHE A 202 13.18 10.38 -18.77
C PHE A 202 14.33 9.53 -19.31
N ALA A 203 14.63 9.63 -20.60
CA ALA A 203 15.61 8.75 -21.28
C ALA A 203 17.01 8.78 -20.66
N GLN A 204 17.38 9.90 -20.01
CA GLN A 204 18.68 10.08 -19.35
C GLN A 204 18.79 9.43 -17.97
N TYR A 205 17.68 8.99 -17.37
CA TYR A 205 17.66 8.47 -16.02
C TYR A 205 17.62 6.94 -15.98
N SER A 206 18.26 6.37 -14.95
CA SER A 206 18.10 4.95 -14.64
C SER A 206 16.71 4.72 -14.03
N VAL A 207 16.14 3.54 -14.28
CA VAL A 207 14.86 3.16 -13.68
C VAL A 207 15.06 2.15 -12.58
N VAL A 208 14.42 2.38 -11.44
CA VAL A 208 14.33 1.44 -10.33
C VAL A 208 12.86 1.21 -10.01
N TYR A 209 12.47 -0.04 -9.81
CA TYR A 209 11.10 -0.38 -9.42
C TYR A 209 11.07 -0.81 -7.96
N LYS A 210 10.10 -0.26 -7.22
CA LYS A 210 9.84 -0.64 -5.84
C LYS A 210 8.44 -1.21 -5.69
N THR A 211 8.28 -2.31 -4.98
CA THR A 211 6.97 -2.84 -4.61
C THR A 211 6.58 -2.40 -3.21
N TYR A 212 5.33 -1.96 -3.08
CA TYR A 212 4.69 -1.46 -1.85
C TYR A 212 3.47 -2.26 -1.47
N THR A 213 2.98 -3.10 -2.36
CA THR A 213 2.12 -4.20 -2.01
C THR A 213 2.99 -5.23 -1.32
N PRO A 214 2.83 -5.48 -0.01
CA PRO A 214 3.45 -6.63 0.61
C PRO A 214 3.03 -7.84 -0.21
N LYS A 215 4.00 -8.53 -0.80
CA LYS A 215 3.73 -9.84 -1.39
C LYS A 215 3.18 -10.70 -0.25
N GLY A 216 2.01 -11.30 -0.48
CA GLY A 216 1.42 -12.27 0.41
C GLY A 216 1.25 -11.78 1.84
N GLU A 217 0.32 -10.87 2.08
CA GLU A 217 -0.24 -10.65 3.40
C GLU A 217 -1.74 -10.94 3.42
N HIS A 218 -2.23 -11.35 4.58
CA HIS A 218 -3.58 -11.77 4.82
C HIS A 218 -4.06 -11.17 6.14
N VAL A 219 -5.11 -10.35 6.08
CA VAL A 219 -5.80 -9.86 7.27
C VAL A 219 -6.79 -10.92 7.69
N VAL A 220 -6.61 -11.46 8.89
CA VAL A 220 -7.45 -12.52 9.45
C VAL A 220 -8.87 -12.00 9.61
N GLN A 221 -9.84 -12.68 9.00
CA GLN A 221 -11.25 -12.37 9.13
C GLN A 221 -11.85 -13.05 10.36
N LYS A 222 -13.02 -12.56 10.81
CA LYS A 222 -13.76 -13.20 11.90
C LYS A 222 -14.06 -14.66 11.55
N GLY A 223 -13.60 -15.58 12.41
CA GLY A 223 -13.78 -17.03 12.25
C GLY A 223 -12.70 -17.74 11.40
N GLU A 224 -11.76 -17.00 10.79
CA GLU A 224 -10.60 -17.64 10.16
C GLU A 224 -9.64 -18.18 11.23
N THR A 225 -9.01 -19.30 10.93
CA THR A 225 -7.96 -19.92 11.75
C THR A 225 -6.65 -19.92 10.99
N LEU A 226 -5.53 -20.10 11.69
CA LEU A 226 -4.24 -20.26 11.02
C LEU A 226 -4.25 -21.42 9.99
N GLN A 227 -4.99 -22.49 10.26
CA GLN A 227 -5.16 -23.62 9.34
C GLN A 227 -5.93 -23.22 8.07
N SER A 228 -7.05 -22.49 8.20
CA SER A 228 -7.82 -22.06 7.03
C SER A 228 -7.01 -21.09 6.16
N VAL A 229 -6.22 -20.21 6.77
CA VAL A 229 -5.31 -19.30 6.06
C VAL A 229 -4.19 -20.09 5.37
N SER A 230 -3.53 -21.01 6.08
CA SER A 230 -2.50 -21.89 5.53
C SER A 230 -3.00 -22.67 4.30
N ALA A 231 -4.19 -23.27 4.38
CA ALA A 231 -4.80 -24.00 3.27
C ALA A 231 -5.11 -23.09 2.07
N LYS A 232 -5.68 -21.90 2.33
CA LYS A 232 -6.02 -20.89 1.31
C LYS A 232 -4.80 -20.46 0.49
N TYR A 233 -3.64 -20.33 1.13
CA TYR A 233 -2.41 -19.88 0.48
C TYR A 233 -1.42 -21.02 0.18
N ARG A 234 -1.81 -22.28 0.41
CA ARG A 234 -0.95 -23.46 0.16
C ARG A 234 0.46 -23.33 0.78
N ILE A 235 0.55 -22.67 1.94
CA ILE A 235 1.75 -22.55 2.77
C ILE A 235 1.57 -23.43 4.00
N SER A 236 2.60 -24.11 4.49
CA SER A 236 2.47 -24.90 5.72
C SER A 236 2.20 -23.99 6.92
N MET A 237 1.39 -24.44 7.88
CA MET A 237 1.16 -23.70 9.13
C MET A 237 2.47 -23.38 9.86
N ALA A 238 3.44 -24.31 9.84
CA ALA A 238 4.75 -24.11 10.44
C ALA A 238 5.52 -22.94 9.80
N ALA A 239 5.52 -22.86 8.46
CA ALA A 239 6.14 -21.75 7.75
C ALA A 239 5.40 -20.43 8.04
N LEU A 240 4.06 -20.45 8.01
CA LEU A 240 3.24 -19.28 8.30
C LEU A 240 3.47 -18.73 9.72
N LYS A 241 3.62 -19.60 10.73
CA LYS A 241 3.97 -19.20 12.11
C LYS A 241 5.37 -18.61 12.19
N LYS A 242 6.37 -19.34 11.70
CA LYS A 242 7.78 -18.93 11.76
C LYS A 242 7.99 -17.58 11.06
N GLN A 243 7.29 -17.37 9.96
CA GLN A 243 7.34 -16.12 9.20
C GLN A 243 6.80 -14.95 10.03
N ASN A 244 5.70 -15.14 10.73
CA ASN A 244 5.01 -14.07 11.46
C ASN A 244 5.41 -13.95 12.95
N GLY A 245 6.38 -14.75 13.42
CA GLY A 245 6.73 -14.78 14.84
C GLY A 245 5.55 -15.21 15.73
N LEU A 246 4.62 -16.01 15.20
CA LEU A 246 3.43 -16.40 15.97
C LEU A 246 3.82 -17.42 17.06
N PRO A 247 3.51 -17.13 18.34
CA PRO A 247 3.85 -18.03 19.44
C PRO A 247 3.00 -19.31 19.45
N SER A 248 1.78 -19.23 18.91
CA SER A 248 0.81 -20.34 18.88
C SER A 248 0.10 -20.41 17.53
N ASN A 249 -0.88 -21.30 17.40
CA ASN A 249 -1.73 -21.38 16.20
C ASN A 249 -2.92 -20.39 16.25
N SER A 250 -3.06 -19.64 17.35
CA SER A 250 -4.12 -18.66 17.54
C SER A 250 -3.83 -17.40 16.74
N VAL A 251 -4.86 -16.86 16.11
CA VAL A 251 -4.81 -15.63 15.33
C VAL A 251 -6.00 -14.76 15.70
N LEU A 252 -5.82 -13.44 15.70
CA LEU A 252 -6.87 -12.48 16.04
C LEU A 252 -7.55 -11.97 14.76
N PRO A 253 -8.88 -11.78 14.74
CA PRO A 253 -9.53 -11.01 13.69
C PRO A 253 -8.89 -9.62 13.56
N GLY A 254 -8.55 -9.22 12.34
CA GLY A 254 -7.81 -7.98 12.06
C GLY A 254 -6.28 -8.12 12.09
N GLN A 255 -5.75 -9.23 12.58
CA GLN A 255 -4.29 -9.48 12.59
C GLN A 255 -3.77 -9.68 11.18
N TYR A 256 -2.61 -9.11 10.90
CA TYR A 256 -1.96 -9.21 9.60
C TYR A 256 -0.95 -10.37 9.59
N LEU A 257 -1.17 -11.34 8.71
CA LEU A 257 -0.28 -12.48 8.50
C LEU A 257 0.41 -12.41 7.15
N GLN A 258 1.72 -12.56 7.12
CA GLN A 258 2.50 -12.70 5.92
C GLN A 258 2.51 -14.15 5.47
N VAL A 259 1.88 -14.39 4.32
CA VAL A 259 1.65 -15.67 3.67
C VAL A 259 2.61 -15.97 2.51
N TYR A 260 3.30 -14.99 1.93
CA TYR A 260 4.36 -15.21 0.92
C TYR A 260 5.53 -14.23 1.06
N SER A 261 6.75 -14.67 0.76
CA SER A 261 8.03 -13.92 0.87
C SER A 261 8.36 -13.32 2.24
N ASN A 262 9.65 -13.31 2.59
CA ASN A 262 10.16 -13.00 3.92
C ASN A 262 9.64 -11.64 4.45
N PRO A 263 9.26 -11.54 5.73
CA PRO A 263 8.37 -10.51 6.31
C PRO A 263 8.66 -9.04 6.06
N LEU A 264 9.92 -8.66 5.99
CA LEU A 264 10.32 -7.36 6.53
C LEU A 264 11.65 -6.90 5.93
N PHE A 265 11.96 -7.27 4.70
CA PHE A 265 13.20 -6.85 4.08
C PHE A 265 12.99 -5.54 3.33
N PRO A 266 13.69 -4.43 3.71
CA PRO A 266 15.13 -4.36 4.01
C PRO A 266 15.56 -4.25 5.49
N PHE A 267 14.70 -4.51 6.49
CA PHE A 267 14.97 -4.20 7.91
C PHE A 267 15.95 -5.15 8.63
N TYR A 268 16.54 -6.14 7.94
CA TYR A 268 17.34 -7.21 8.57
C TYR A 268 18.61 -7.58 7.80
N LEU A 269 19.33 -6.58 7.29
CA LEU A 269 20.63 -6.82 6.62
C LEU A 269 21.79 -7.13 7.58
N ASN A 270 21.61 -6.94 8.90
CA ASN A 270 22.62 -7.29 9.90
C ASN A 270 22.06 -8.35 10.87
N ALA A 271 22.07 -9.61 10.43
CA ALA A 271 21.73 -10.75 11.27
C ALA A 271 22.98 -11.18 12.07
N ASP A 272 23.19 -10.55 13.23
CA ASP A 272 23.92 -11.20 14.30
C ASP A 272 22.99 -12.28 14.90
N PRO A 273 23.34 -13.58 14.83
CA PRO A 273 22.53 -14.68 15.37
C PRO A 273 22.21 -14.55 16.87
N SER A 274 22.94 -13.69 17.61
CA SER A 274 22.68 -13.44 19.03
C SER A 274 21.34 -12.73 19.32
N TYR A 275 20.58 -12.30 18.29
CA TYR A 275 19.32 -11.54 18.42
C TYR A 275 18.07 -12.21 17.82
N ASP A 276 18.04 -13.54 17.63
CA ASP A 276 16.87 -14.28 17.13
C ASP A 276 15.56 -14.00 17.91
N LYS A 277 15.65 -13.69 19.22
CA LYS A 277 14.49 -13.33 20.06
C LYS A 277 13.88 -11.98 19.69
N ALA A 278 14.70 -10.94 19.52
CA ALA A 278 14.25 -9.62 19.08
C ALA A 278 13.60 -9.66 17.69
N TYR A 279 14.06 -10.58 16.85
CA TYR A 279 13.49 -10.80 15.53
C TYR A 279 12.04 -11.29 15.59
N ASN A 280 11.74 -12.26 16.46
CA ASN A 280 10.37 -12.77 16.63
C ASN A 280 9.46 -11.73 17.29
N ILE A 281 9.97 -10.95 18.24
CA ILE A 281 9.28 -9.79 18.82
C ILE A 281 8.79 -8.85 17.72
N ILE A 282 9.68 -8.41 16.82
CA ILE A 282 9.33 -7.42 15.81
C ILE A 282 8.41 -8.03 14.75
N LYS A 283 8.64 -9.28 14.34
CA LYS A 283 7.71 -9.99 13.44
C LYS A 283 6.30 -10.02 14.02
N TYR A 284 6.18 -10.42 15.28
CA TYR A 284 4.89 -10.51 15.94
C TYR A 284 4.26 -9.12 16.12
N ALA A 285 5.01 -8.15 16.62
CA ALA A 285 4.60 -6.75 16.74
C ALA A 285 4.08 -6.20 15.41
N TYR A 286 4.76 -6.51 14.30
CA TYR A 286 4.35 -6.11 12.96
C TYR A 286 2.98 -6.67 12.58
N THR A 287 2.63 -7.91 12.97
CA THR A 287 1.29 -8.50 12.72
C THR A 287 0.16 -7.70 13.37
N LEU A 288 0.48 -6.89 14.38
CA LEU A 288 -0.49 -6.10 15.14
C LEU A 288 -0.73 -4.70 14.54
N ARG A 289 -0.05 -4.33 13.44
CA ARG A 289 -0.24 -3.04 12.79
C ARG A 289 -1.73 -2.76 12.52
N GLY A 290 -2.17 -1.53 12.79
CA GLY A 290 -3.56 -1.11 12.59
C GLY A 290 -4.55 -1.51 13.69
N PHE A 291 -4.17 -2.31 14.71
CA PHE A 291 -4.99 -2.40 15.93
C PHE A 291 -4.99 -1.06 16.66
N SER A 292 -6.17 -0.63 17.12
CA SER A 292 -6.41 0.72 17.63
C SER A 292 -5.62 1.07 18.89
N TYR A 293 -5.43 2.36 19.11
CA TYR A 293 -4.93 2.88 20.38
C TYR A 293 -6.07 3.12 21.36
N VAL A 294 -5.94 2.62 22.59
CA VAL A 294 -6.82 2.97 23.72
C VAL A 294 -5.97 3.13 24.98
N TRP A 295 -6.14 4.25 25.67
CA TRP A 295 -5.36 4.61 26.87
C TRP A 295 -5.57 3.58 27.99
N GLY A 296 -4.48 3.07 28.58
CA GLY A 296 -4.51 2.08 29.67
C GLY A 296 -4.66 0.64 29.21
N GLU A 297 -5.16 0.41 28.00
CA GLU A 297 -5.43 -0.94 27.49
C GLU A 297 -4.19 -1.65 26.97
N GLU A 298 -4.26 -2.97 26.95
CA GLU A 298 -3.19 -3.88 26.50
C GLU A 298 -3.66 -4.99 25.55
N ASN A 299 -4.96 -5.06 25.25
CA ASN A 299 -5.54 -6.10 24.42
C ASN A 299 -5.78 -5.59 22.98
N PRO A 300 -5.14 -6.15 21.94
CA PRO A 300 -5.28 -5.66 20.57
C PRO A 300 -6.72 -5.48 20.09
N THR A 301 -7.64 -6.38 20.46
CA THR A 301 -9.04 -6.30 19.99
C THR A 301 -9.87 -5.21 20.66
N GLU A 302 -9.43 -4.72 21.82
CA GLU A 302 -10.03 -3.60 22.56
C GLU A 302 -9.29 -2.30 22.25
N GLY A 303 -7.97 -2.39 22.10
CA GLY A 303 -7.01 -1.34 21.81
C GLY A 303 -5.78 -1.47 22.71
N MET A 304 -4.69 -0.78 22.37
CA MET A 304 -3.47 -0.78 23.18
C MET A 304 -2.89 0.63 23.31
N ASP A 305 -2.49 1.00 24.53
CA ASP A 305 -1.57 2.14 24.67
C ASP A 305 -0.13 1.72 24.34
N CYS A 306 0.81 2.65 24.38
CA CYS A 306 2.19 2.38 23.98
C CYS A 306 2.86 1.32 24.84
N SER A 307 2.68 1.41 26.15
CA SER A 307 3.22 0.46 27.12
C SER A 307 2.44 -0.86 27.18
N GLY A 308 1.13 -0.83 26.94
CA GLY A 308 0.28 -2.01 26.80
C GLY A 308 0.65 -2.81 25.55
N PHE A 309 1.01 -2.14 24.46
CA PHE A 309 1.58 -2.77 23.27
C PHE A 309 2.92 -3.46 23.55
N ILE A 310 3.85 -2.82 24.28
CA ILE A 310 5.10 -3.48 24.70
C ILE A 310 4.79 -4.71 25.54
N TYR A 311 3.95 -4.56 26.57
CA TYR A 311 3.56 -5.65 27.44
C TYR A 311 2.97 -6.82 26.65
N TRP A 312 2.01 -6.55 25.76
CA TRP A 312 1.35 -7.57 24.96
C TRP A 312 2.34 -8.33 24.08
N VAL A 313 3.17 -7.61 23.31
CA VAL A 313 4.14 -8.23 22.41
C VAL A 313 5.10 -9.11 23.19
N MET A 314 5.65 -8.60 24.30
CA MET A 314 6.62 -9.35 25.11
C MET A 314 5.97 -10.59 25.75
N LYS A 315 4.77 -10.45 26.34
CA LYS A 315 4.00 -11.57 26.92
C LYS A 315 3.70 -12.64 25.89
N GLN A 316 3.28 -12.25 24.69
CA GLN A 316 2.99 -13.19 23.61
C GLN A 316 4.24 -13.93 23.13
N GLN A 317 5.41 -13.31 23.19
CA GLN A 317 6.69 -13.96 22.90
C GLN A 317 7.24 -14.79 24.07
N GLY A 318 6.48 -14.91 25.17
CA GLY A 318 6.80 -15.78 26.31
C GLY A 318 7.69 -15.12 27.37
N PHE A 319 7.85 -13.80 27.34
CA PHE A 319 8.63 -13.07 28.34
C PHE A 319 7.79 -12.74 29.59
N SER A 320 8.42 -12.82 30.76
CA SER A 320 7.80 -12.51 32.05
C SER A 320 7.88 -11.00 32.34
N VAL A 321 7.13 -10.22 31.57
CA VAL A 321 7.04 -8.76 31.79
C VAL A 321 5.82 -8.42 32.65
N LYS A 322 5.96 -7.41 33.50
CA LYS A 322 4.83 -6.80 34.22
C LYS A 322 4.24 -5.67 33.39
N ARG A 323 2.93 -5.47 33.49
CA ARG A 323 2.31 -4.27 32.94
C ARG A 323 2.81 -3.06 33.71
N ASP A 324 3.37 -2.09 33.00
CA ASP A 324 3.93 -0.86 33.57
C ASP A 324 3.75 0.30 32.59
N THR A 325 4.12 1.52 32.98
CA THR A 325 4.15 2.73 32.18
C THR A 325 5.40 2.80 31.30
N ALA A 326 5.43 3.74 30.34
CA ALA A 326 6.64 4.03 29.56
C ALA A 326 7.83 4.43 30.45
N ALA A 327 7.58 5.22 31.51
CA ALA A 327 8.61 5.60 32.48
C ALA A 327 9.12 4.40 33.29
N GLY A 328 8.20 3.58 33.81
CA GLY A 328 8.58 2.36 34.55
C GLY A 328 9.42 1.40 33.71
N TYR A 329 9.07 1.18 32.44
CA TYR A 329 9.93 0.45 31.53
C TYR A 329 11.31 1.11 31.34
N SER A 330 11.39 2.43 31.24
CA SER A 330 12.69 3.11 31.11
C SER A 330 13.57 2.95 32.36
N GLU A 331 12.99 2.88 33.56
CA GLU A 331 13.72 2.68 34.81
C GLU A 331 14.28 1.26 34.95
N LEU A 332 13.65 0.28 34.31
CA LEU A 332 14.08 -1.11 34.30
C LEU A 332 15.24 -1.39 33.33
N LEU A 333 15.48 -0.51 32.35
CA LEU A 333 16.46 -0.75 31.28
C LEU A 333 17.70 0.13 31.45
N SER A 334 18.85 -0.46 31.13
CA SER A 334 20.08 0.32 30.99
C SER A 334 19.99 1.19 29.74
N GLU A 335 20.28 2.49 29.89
CA GLU A 335 20.34 3.41 28.76
C GLU A 335 21.50 3.06 27.82
N ILE A 336 21.26 3.12 26.52
CA ILE A 336 22.25 2.83 25.47
C ILE A 336 22.26 3.93 24.40
N LYS A 337 23.43 4.13 23.76
CA LYS A 337 23.61 5.11 22.69
C LYS A 337 23.42 4.54 21.29
N GLU A 338 23.73 3.26 21.12
CA GLU A 338 23.67 2.56 19.84
C GLU A 338 22.62 1.45 19.94
N PRO A 339 21.35 1.76 19.65
CA PRO A 339 20.28 0.78 19.79
C PRO A 339 20.42 -0.33 18.76
N LYS A 340 20.12 -1.55 19.20
CA LYS A 340 19.94 -2.71 18.35
C LYS A 340 18.47 -2.95 18.12
N VAL A 341 18.18 -3.60 17.01
CA VAL A 341 16.84 -4.03 16.64
C VAL A 341 16.23 -4.83 17.80
N GLY A 342 15.07 -4.40 18.30
CA GLY A 342 14.39 -4.98 19.46
C GLY A 342 14.53 -4.18 20.76
N ASP A 343 15.49 -3.26 20.84
CA ASP A 343 15.62 -2.35 21.98
C ASP A 343 14.44 -1.38 22.05
N LEU A 344 14.20 -0.81 23.23
CA LEU A 344 13.12 0.15 23.39
C LEU A 344 13.61 1.57 23.14
N VAL A 345 12.76 2.38 22.54
CA VAL A 345 12.97 3.83 22.38
C VAL A 345 11.92 4.59 23.17
N PHE A 346 12.37 5.57 23.93
CA PHE A 346 11.56 6.35 24.85
C PHE A 346 11.45 7.79 24.39
N PHE A 347 10.28 8.38 24.62
CA PHE A 347 10.00 9.78 24.28
C PHE A 347 9.36 10.50 25.46
N THR A 348 9.64 11.78 25.57
CA THR A 348 9.05 12.66 26.58
C THR A 348 7.99 13.57 25.98
N GLU A 349 7.16 14.17 26.83
CA GLU A 349 6.28 15.28 26.43
C GLU A 349 5.31 14.99 25.28
N THR A 350 5.01 13.72 25.03
CA THR A 350 4.01 13.31 24.06
C THR A 350 2.61 13.58 24.63
N GLY A 351 1.77 14.23 23.83
CA GLY A 351 0.47 14.73 24.29
C GLY A 351 0.56 15.80 25.40
N GLY A 352 1.71 16.48 25.55
CA GLY A 352 1.87 17.62 26.46
C GLY A 352 2.06 17.26 27.94
N ARG A 353 2.43 16.01 28.26
CA ARG A 353 2.62 15.55 29.65
C ARG A 353 4.09 15.48 30.00
N ALA A 354 4.48 15.93 31.20
CA ALA A 354 5.90 15.92 31.61
C ALA A 354 6.44 14.48 31.78
N GLY A 355 7.76 14.33 31.66
CA GLY A 355 8.47 13.06 31.84
C GLY A 355 8.40 12.13 30.62
N ILE A 356 8.85 10.88 30.80
CA ILE A 356 8.80 9.83 29.79
C ILE A 356 7.34 9.39 29.62
N THR A 357 6.80 9.59 28.42
CA THR A 357 5.35 9.47 28.15
C THR A 357 5.04 8.50 27.03
N HIS A 358 6.03 8.07 26.27
CA HIS A 358 5.86 7.15 25.15
C HIS A 358 7.02 6.17 25.05
N VAL A 359 6.71 4.99 24.53
CA VAL A 359 7.66 3.92 24.26
C VAL A 359 7.33 3.23 22.94
N GLY A 360 8.34 2.70 22.27
CA GLY A 360 8.18 1.79 21.15
C GLY A 360 9.38 0.86 20.99
N ILE A 361 9.29 -0.07 20.05
CA ILE A 361 10.34 -1.07 19.76
C ILE A 361 11.15 -0.58 18.56
N TYR A 362 12.46 -0.39 18.74
CA TYR A 362 13.37 -0.01 17.69
C TYR A 362 13.48 -1.11 16.64
N MET A 363 13.36 -0.74 15.37
CA MET A 363 13.35 -1.65 14.22
C MET A 363 14.62 -1.55 13.37
N GLY A 364 15.59 -0.73 13.77
CA GLY A 364 16.74 -0.41 12.92
C GLY A 364 16.40 0.65 11.86
N ASN A 365 17.43 1.18 11.20
CA ASN A 365 17.29 2.12 10.08
C ASN A 365 16.34 3.30 10.39
N ASP A 366 16.56 3.94 11.54
CA ASP A 366 15.81 5.13 11.98
C ASP A 366 14.31 4.87 12.22
N ARG A 367 13.90 3.62 12.47
CA ARG A 367 12.48 3.25 12.61
C ARG A 367 12.16 2.62 13.95
N PHE A 368 10.92 2.77 14.34
CA PHE A 368 10.37 2.09 15.51
C PHE A 368 8.88 1.79 15.32
N ILE A 369 8.41 0.71 15.92
CA ILE A 369 6.99 0.33 15.98
C ILE A 369 6.43 0.68 17.36
N HIS A 370 5.27 1.31 17.37
CA HIS A 370 4.63 1.86 18.56
C HIS A 370 3.13 2.04 18.29
N THR A 371 2.37 2.51 19.27
CA THR A 371 0.96 2.87 19.06
C THR A 371 0.75 4.38 19.01
N THR A 372 -0.17 4.87 18.18
CA THR A 372 -0.58 6.28 18.15
C THR A 372 -2.10 6.41 18.23
N THR A 373 -2.59 7.52 18.79
CA THR A 373 -4.03 7.80 18.90
C THR A 373 -4.78 7.79 17.56
N LYS A 374 -4.09 8.10 16.45
CA LYS A 374 -4.71 8.18 15.11
C LYS A 374 -4.62 6.88 14.32
N ALA A 375 -3.48 6.20 14.37
CA ALA A 375 -3.20 5.05 13.50
C ALA A 375 -3.18 3.71 14.24
N GLY A 376 -3.30 3.71 15.57
CA GLY A 376 -3.10 2.50 16.36
C GLY A 376 -1.65 2.04 16.30
N VAL A 377 -1.40 0.73 16.26
CA VAL A 377 -0.04 0.19 16.04
C VAL A 377 0.48 0.62 14.68
N HIS A 378 1.58 1.37 14.69
CA HIS A 378 2.13 2.08 13.55
C HIS A 378 3.66 2.02 13.56
N ILE A 379 4.30 2.30 12.43
CA ILE A 379 5.76 2.44 12.33
C ILE A 379 6.07 3.89 12.01
N SER A 380 6.95 4.52 12.77
CA SER A 380 7.39 5.89 12.54
C SER A 380 8.90 5.97 12.36
N LEU A 381 9.34 7.06 11.73
CA LEU A 381 10.74 7.45 11.67
C LEU A 381 11.10 8.23 12.94
N LEU A 382 12.24 7.89 13.55
CA LEU A 382 12.79 8.63 14.69
C LEU A 382 13.21 10.03 14.26
N SER A 383 13.74 10.19 13.05
CA SER A 383 14.08 11.50 12.46
C SER A 383 12.87 12.37 12.08
N SER A 384 11.64 11.86 12.16
CA SER A 384 10.47 12.70 11.91
C SER A 384 10.42 13.84 12.93
N LYS A 385 10.08 15.06 12.48
CA LYS A 385 10.14 16.28 13.32
C LYS A 385 9.56 16.07 14.72
N TYR A 386 8.38 15.47 14.80
CA TYR A 386 7.70 15.21 16.07
C TYR A 386 8.48 14.26 16.99
N PHE A 387 8.99 13.14 16.48
CA PHE A 387 9.71 12.15 17.30
C PHE A 387 11.15 12.56 17.59
N ALA A 388 11.80 13.29 16.68
CA ALA A 388 13.13 13.86 16.89
C ALA A 388 13.11 14.90 18.02
N GLU A 389 12.10 15.78 18.06
CA GLU A 389 11.92 16.78 19.13
C GLU A 389 11.59 16.17 20.49
N LYS A 390 11.00 14.97 20.51
CA LYS A 390 10.50 14.30 21.72
C LYS A 390 11.36 13.12 22.16
N PHE A 391 12.43 12.82 21.43
CA PHE A 391 13.33 11.72 21.74
C PHE A 391 13.95 11.92 23.13
N HIS A 392 13.95 10.86 23.94
CA HIS A 392 14.58 10.87 25.26
C HIS A 392 15.81 9.96 25.28
N SER A 393 15.61 8.66 25.13
CA SER A 393 16.68 7.66 25.26
C SER A 393 16.34 6.35 24.55
N TYR A 394 17.35 5.51 24.38
CA TYR A 394 17.16 4.09 24.08
C TYR A 394 17.45 3.26 25.34
N GLY A 395 16.73 2.15 25.53
CA GLY A 395 16.98 1.20 26.60
C GLY A 395 17.26 -0.20 26.08
N ASP A 396 18.28 -0.86 26.63
CA ASP A 396 18.66 -2.23 26.30
C ASP A 396 17.55 -3.20 26.72
N ALA A 397 16.79 -3.71 25.74
CA ALA A 397 15.67 -4.60 26.00
C ALA A 397 16.12 -6.02 26.35
N LYS A 398 17.43 -6.33 26.31
CA LYS A 398 17.95 -7.63 26.71
C LYS A 398 17.56 -8.00 28.14
N ALA A 399 17.44 -7.02 29.03
CA ALA A 399 16.96 -7.21 30.40
C ALA A 399 15.49 -7.65 30.50
N LEU A 400 14.67 -7.40 29.46
CA LEU A 400 13.28 -7.87 29.39
C LEU A 400 13.16 -9.30 28.84
N PHE A 401 14.25 -9.85 28.27
CA PHE A 401 14.24 -11.14 27.58
C PHE A 401 14.56 -12.36 28.46
N TYR A 402 14.82 -12.12 29.75
CA TYR A 402 15.13 -13.10 30.80
C TYR A 402 14.21 -12.85 31.99
#